data_AF-A0A2D6MQ93-F1
#
_entry.id   AF-A0A2D6MQ93-F1
#
_cell.length_a   1.000
_cell.length_b   1.000
_cell.length_c   1.000
_cell.angle_alpha   90.00
_cell.angle_beta   90.00
_cell.angle_gamma   90.00
#
_symmetry.space_group_name_H-M   'P 1'
#
loop_
_entity.id
_entity.type
_entity.pdbx_description
1 polymer ?
#
loop_
_entity_poly.entity_id
_entity_poly.type
_entity_poly.pdbx_seq_one_letter_code
_entity_poly.pdbx_strand_id
1 'polypeptide(L)'
;LDAGLPLEAASPDWAFERGDTDPEGLADRQGRWQHIERSIEHLSPDHRELLLAYASGRSIAEIARGLGASPGRLQSQMSRIRRVIRARSPELRRLLRHEI
;
A
#
# COMPACT_ATOMS: atom_id res chain seq x y z
N LEU A 1 -20.74 24.97 -27.97
CA LEU A 1 -19.56 25.82 -27.70
C LEU A 1 -19.49 25.92 -26.19
N ASP A 2 -18.70 25.06 -25.55
CA ASP A 2 -17.28 25.31 -25.21
C ASP A 2 -17.26 25.60 -23.69
N ALA A 3 -17.14 24.54 -22.87
CA ALA A 3 -15.91 24.02 -22.28
C ALA A 3 -15.33 24.93 -21.18
N GLY A 4 -15.06 24.32 -20.03
CA GLY A 4 -14.14 24.88 -19.05
C GLY A 4 -14.68 25.00 -17.64
N LEU A 5 -14.68 23.88 -16.91
CA LEU A 5 -14.11 23.90 -15.56
C LEU A 5 -13.25 22.63 -15.44
N PRO A 6 -11.93 22.76 -15.23
CA PRO A 6 -11.08 21.61 -15.01
C PRO A 6 -11.56 20.92 -13.73
N LEU A 7 -11.76 19.61 -13.83
CA LEU A 7 -11.77 18.71 -12.70
C LEU A 7 -10.63 19.17 -11.78
N GLU A 8 -10.96 19.73 -10.63
CA GLU A 8 -10.06 19.77 -9.49
C GLU A 8 -9.51 18.36 -9.39
N ALA A 9 -8.26 18.20 -9.84
CA ALA A 9 -7.55 16.97 -9.72
C ALA A 9 -7.65 16.64 -8.25
N ALA A 10 -8.27 15.51 -7.93
CA ALA A 10 -8.11 14.87 -6.66
C ALA A 10 -6.61 14.64 -6.51
N SER A 11 -5.92 15.63 -5.93
CA SER A 11 -4.56 15.52 -5.45
C SER A 11 -4.63 14.31 -4.53
N PRO A 12 -4.02 13.18 -4.91
CA PRO A 12 -4.12 12.05 -4.04
C PRO A 12 -3.32 12.45 -2.80
N ASP A 13 -3.89 12.17 -1.63
CA ASP A 13 -3.40 12.47 -0.28
C ASP A 13 -2.04 11.79 0.05
N TRP A 14 -1.23 11.48 -0.96
CA TRP A 14 0.21 11.26 -0.83
C TRP A 14 1.00 12.57 -0.79
N ALA A 15 0.35 13.74 -0.76
CA ALA A 15 1.00 15.05 -0.65
C ALA A 15 2.11 15.01 0.43
N PHE A 16 3.32 14.83 -0.08
CA PHE A 16 4.58 14.77 0.63
C PHE A 16 4.89 16.18 1.13
N GLU A 17 4.13 16.70 2.10
CA GLU A 17 4.35 18.04 2.64
C GLU A 17 4.30 18.05 4.16
N ARG A 18 5.42 17.63 4.75
CA ARG A 18 6.31 18.56 5.45
C ARG A 18 7.64 17.86 5.68
N GLY A 19 8.73 18.54 5.35
CA GLY A 19 10.08 18.00 5.41
C GLY A 19 10.41 17.46 6.79
N ASP A 20 10.55 16.13 6.89
CA ASP A 20 11.40 15.52 7.91
C ASP A 20 12.83 15.85 7.52
N THR A 21 13.28 17.01 7.98
CA THR A 21 14.71 17.39 8.02
C THR A 21 15.38 16.78 9.26
N ASP A 22 14.71 15.83 9.90
CA ASP A 22 15.23 15.05 11.01
C ASP A 22 15.89 13.78 10.46
N PRO A 23 17.22 13.61 10.64
CA PRO A 23 17.91 12.40 10.21
C PRO A 23 17.39 11.14 10.91
N GLU A 24 16.88 11.24 12.14
CA GLU A 24 16.27 10.10 12.85
C GLU A 24 14.94 9.69 12.20
N GLY A 25 14.03 10.66 11.98
CA GLY A 25 12.79 10.41 11.24
C GLY A 25 13.00 9.86 9.82
N LEU A 26 14.09 10.26 9.15
CA LEU A 26 14.46 9.76 7.82
C LEU A 26 15.01 8.32 7.89
N ALA A 27 15.87 8.02 8.88
CA ALA A 27 16.38 6.67 9.13
C ALA A 27 15.25 5.70 9.53
N ASP A 28 14.31 6.12 10.36
CA ASP A 28 13.14 5.34 10.75
C ASP A 28 12.18 5.12 9.59
N ARG A 29 11.99 6.12 8.73
CA ARG A 29 11.22 5.99 7.49
C ARG A 29 11.88 4.99 6.54
N GLN A 30 13.20 5.08 6.38
CA GLN A 30 13.94 4.16 5.51
C GLN A 30 13.95 2.73 6.07
N GLY A 31 14.09 2.56 7.38
CA GLY A 31 13.96 1.27 8.07
C GLY A 31 12.56 0.66 7.91
N ARG A 32 11.50 1.48 8.08
CA ARG A 32 10.12 1.06 7.84
C ARG A 32 9.90 0.64 6.37
N TRP A 33 10.44 1.41 5.42
CA TRP A 33 10.31 1.07 4.00
C TRP A 33 11.01 -0.24 3.64
N GLN A 34 12.25 -0.44 4.10
CA GLN A 34 12.98 -1.70 3.89
C GLN A 34 12.27 -2.89 4.54
N HIS A 35 11.58 -2.68 5.67
CA HIS A 35 10.82 -3.74 6.32
C HIS A 35 9.54 -4.09 5.54
N ILE A 36 8.83 -3.09 5.02
CA ILE A 36 7.68 -3.30 4.13
C ILE A 36 8.12 -4.05 2.87
N GLU A 37 9.23 -3.64 2.25
CA GLU A 37 9.78 -4.26 1.05
C GLU A 37 10.11 -5.75 1.28
N ARG A 38 10.83 -6.07 2.37
CA ARG A 38 11.09 -7.46 2.78
C ARG A 38 9.80 -8.26 3.06
N SER A 39 8.79 -7.60 3.63
CA SER A 39 7.50 -8.21 3.95
C SER A 39 6.64 -8.50 2.72
N ILE A 40 6.99 -7.97 1.54
CA ILE A 40 6.26 -8.22 0.28
C ILE A 40 7.09 -8.96 -0.76
N GLU A 41 8.41 -9.08 -0.60
CA GLU A 41 9.33 -9.76 -1.52
C GLU A 41 8.96 -11.22 -1.77
N HIS A 42 8.45 -11.92 -0.74
CA HIS A 42 8.06 -13.32 -0.84
C HIS A 42 6.69 -13.53 -1.51
N LEU A 43 5.97 -12.47 -1.88
CA LEU A 43 4.69 -12.58 -2.56
C LEU A 43 4.92 -13.01 -4.00
N SER A 44 4.02 -13.85 -4.54
CA SER A 44 4.02 -14.12 -5.98
C SER A 44 3.81 -12.80 -6.76
N PRO A 45 4.26 -12.73 -8.03
CA PRO A 45 4.09 -11.53 -8.86
C PRO A 45 2.65 -11.00 -8.86
N ASP A 46 1.66 -11.87 -9.05
CA ASP A 46 0.24 -11.52 -9.04
C ASP A 46 -0.22 -10.91 -7.69
N HIS A 47 0.29 -11.42 -6.58
CA HIS A 47 -0.05 -10.91 -5.26
C HIS A 47 0.60 -9.55 -4.98
N ARG A 48 1.83 -9.35 -5.46
CA ARG A 48 2.53 -8.06 -5.38
C ARG A 48 1.82 -7.02 -6.24
N GLU A 49 1.44 -7.37 -7.47
CA GLU A 49 0.71 -6.49 -8.37
C GLU A 49 -0.66 -6.09 -7.80
N LEU A 50 -1.42 -7.05 -7.27
CA LEU A 50 -2.69 -6.78 -6.60
C LEU A 50 -2.51 -5.84 -5.39
N LEU A 51 -1.47 -6.04 -4.59
CA LEU A 51 -1.17 -5.20 -3.44
C LEU A 51 -0.78 -3.78 -3.87
N LEU A 52 0.06 -3.63 -4.89
CA LEU A 52 0.48 -2.35 -5.43
C LEU A 52 -0.70 -1.58 -6.05
N ALA A 53 -1.56 -2.26 -6.81
CA ALA A 53 -2.76 -1.67 -7.39
C ALA A 53 -3.74 -1.18 -6.30
N TYR A 54 -3.86 -1.91 -5.20
CA TYR A 54 -4.67 -1.47 -4.05
C TYR A 54 -4.01 -0.30 -3.32
N ALA A 55 -2.69 -0.32 -3.12
CA ALA A 55 -1.94 0.75 -2.47
C ALA A 55 -1.91 2.06 -3.28
N SER A 56 -2.04 1.98 -4.61
CA SER A 56 -2.19 3.15 -5.48
C SER A 56 -3.60 3.76 -5.47
N GLY A 57 -4.48 3.27 -4.59
CA GLY A 57 -5.82 3.82 -4.37
C GLY A 57 -6.92 3.17 -5.21
N ARG A 58 -6.62 2.15 -6.04
CA ARG A 58 -7.67 1.45 -6.80
C ARG A 58 -8.47 0.54 -5.88
N SER A 59 -9.80 0.59 -6.01
CA SER A 59 -10.68 -0.32 -5.29
C SER A 59 -10.58 -1.76 -5.82
N ILE A 60 -10.90 -2.74 -4.98
CA ILE A 60 -10.93 -4.16 -5.38
C ILE A 60 -11.88 -4.40 -6.57
N ALA A 61 -12.98 -3.65 -6.66
CA ALA A 61 -13.91 -3.73 -7.78
C ALA A 61 -13.33 -3.19 -9.09
N GLU A 62 -12.54 -2.11 -9.04
CA GLU A 62 -11.86 -1.57 -10.22
C GLU A 62 -10.74 -2.49 -10.71
N ILE A 63 -9.98 -3.06 -9.78
CA ILE A 63 -8.92 -4.03 -10.10
C ILE A 63 -9.55 -5.29 -10.72
N ALA A 64 -10.64 -5.79 -10.13
CA ALA A 64 -11.38 -6.94 -10.65
C ALA A 64 -11.88 -6.73 -12.08
N ARG A 65 -12.47 -5.57 -12.36
CA ARG A 65 -12.92 -5.21 -13.71
C ARG A 65 -11.76 -5.15 -14.71
N GLY A 66 -10.62 -4.56 -14.33
CA GLY A 66 -9.45 -4.49 -15.20
C GLY A 66 -8.83 -5.85 -15.54
N LEU A 67 -8.92 -6.81 -14.61
CA LEU A 67 -8.35 -8.15 -14.76
C LEU A 67 -9.35 -9.19 -15.29
N GLY A 68 -10.62 -8.82 -15.50
CA GLY A 68 -11.69 -9.77 -15.84
C GLY A 68 -11.94 -10.81 -14.73
N ALA A 69 -11.65 -10.48 -13.47
CA ALA A 69 -11.74 -11.37 -12.33
C ALA A 69 -12.97 -11.08 -11.46
N SER A 70 -13.35 -12.02 -10.59
CA SER A 70 -14.40 -11.79 -9.59
C SER A 70 -13.89 -10.91 -8.43
N PRO A 71 -14.63 -9.85 -8.04
CA PRO A 71 -14.28 -9.04 -6.87
C PRO A 71 -14.16 -9.85 -5.57
N GLY A 72 -15.02 -10.85 -5.37
CA GLY A 72 -14.97 -11.71 -4.18
C GLY A 72 -13.71 -12.60 -4.14
N ARG A 73 -13.22 -13.02 -5.31
CA ARG A 73 -11.95 -13.74 -5.43
C ARG A 73 -10.78 -12.84 -5.05
N LEU A 74 -10.74 -11.60 -5.55
CA LEU A 74 -9.69 -10.64 -5.20
C LEU A 74 -9.74 -10.25 -3.71
N GLN A 75 -10.91 -10.11 -3.10
CA GLN A 75 -11.03 -9.89 -1.65
C GLN A 75 -10.46 -11.06 -0.83
N SER A 76 -10.72 -12.29 -1.27
CA SER A 76 -10.17 -13.50 -0.64
C SER A 76 -8.64 -13.53 -0.78
N GLN A 77 -8.10 -13.19 -1.96
CA GLN A 77 -6.65 -13.08 -2.18
C GLN A 77 -6.03 -11.98 -1.33
N MET A 78 -6.63 -10.78 -1.27
CA MET A 78 -6.17 -9.68 -0.43
C MET A 78 -6.16 -10.06 1.06
N SER A 79 -7.16 -10.78 1.53
CA SER A 79 -7.21 -11.28 2.91
C SER A 79 -6.06 -12.26 3.20
N ARG A 80 -5.73 -13.14 2.25
CA ARG A 80 -4.56 -14.04 2.36
C ARG A 80 -3.25 -13.27 2.37
N ILE A 81 -3.08 -12.31 1.46
CA ILE A 81 -1.90 -11.44 1.38
C ILE A 81 -1.68 -10.73 2.73
N ARG A 82 -2.73 -10.10 3.27
CA ARG A 82 -2.68 -9.43 4.59
C ARG A 82 -2.29 -10.40 5.71
N ARG A 83 -2.80 -11.63 5.70
CA ARG A 83 -2.45 -12.65 6.70
C ARG A 83 -0.99 -13.07 6.60
N VAL A 84 -0.47 -13.27 5.39
CA VAL A 84 0.93 -13.65 5.16
C VAL A 84 1.87 -12.52 5.58
N ILE A 85 1.59 -11.29 5.16
CA ILE A 85 2.35 -10.10 5.58
C ILE A 85 2.33 -9.99 7.11
N ARG A 86 1.15 -10.07 7.74
CA ARG A 86 1.03 -9.99 9.22
C ARG A 86 1.75 -11.11 9.96
N ALA A 87 1.83 -12.31 9.37
CA ALA A 87 2.58 -13.43 9.96
C ALA A 87 4.10 -13.23 9.84
N ARG A 88 4.55 -12.49 8.83
CA ARG A 88 5.96 -12.19 8.55
C ARG A 88 6.43 -10.81 9.03
N SER A 89 5.52 -9.98 9.52
CA SER A 89 5.80 -8.78 10.32
C SER A 89 5.53 -8.94 11.84
N PRO A 90 5.94 -10.02 12.53
CA PRO A 90 5.88 -10.07 13.99
C PRO A 90 6.86 -9.05 14.61
N GLU A 91 7.94 -8.71 13.89
CA GLU A 91 8.88 -7.65 14.26
C GLU A 91 8.22 -6.27 14.27
N LEU A 92 7.31 -5.98 13.34
CA LEU A 92 6.53 -4.73 13.32
C LEU A 92 5.62 -4.61 14.55
N ARG A 93 5.09 -5.74 15.05
CA ARG A 93 4.33 -5.81 16.31
C ARG A 93 5.22 -5.63 17.55
N ARG A 94 6.51 -5.96 17.45
CA ARG A 94 7.50 -5.83 18.54
C ARG A 94 8.08 -4.42 18.60
N LEU A 95 8.37 -3.81 17.45
CA LEU A 95 8.78 -2.41 17.30
C LEU A 95 7.68 -1.47 17.82
N LEU A 96 6.44 -1.62 17.35
CA LEU A 96 5.30 -0.81 17.83
C LEU A 96 4.93 -1.04 19.30
N ARG A 97 5.39 -2.13 19.93
CA ARG A 97 5.22 -2.37 21.38
C ARG A 97 6.32 -1.74 22.22
N HIS A 98 7.45 -1.35 21.63
CA HIS A 98 8.56 -0.71 22.31
C HIS A 98 8.57 0.81 22.11
N GLU A 99 7.60 1.36 21.38
CA GLU A 99 7.35 2.81 21.23
C GLU A 99 6.27 3.35 22.20
N ILE A 100 5.92 2.62 23.27
CA ILE A 100 4.95 3.08 24.29
C ILE A 100 5.65 3.35 25.62
#